data_AF-A0AAX6H6X5-F1
#
_entry.id   AF-A0AAX6H6X5-F1
#
_cell.length_a   1.000
_cell.length_b   1.000
_cell.length_c   1.000
_cell.angle_alpha   90.00
_cell.angle_beta   90.00
_cell.angle_gamma   90.00
#
_symmetry.space_group_name_H-M   'P 1'
#
loop_
_entity.id
_entity.type
_entity.pdbx_description
1 polymer ?
#
loop_
_entity_poly.entity_id
_entity_poly.type
_entity_poly.pdbx_seq_one_letter_code
_entity_poly.pdbx_strand_id
1 'polypeptide(L)'
;MPKGTKIQNKHLEALIELHNMTSAFARNIQHLFSESDLQVLLSTLKAIYFPYEPFKQRYGHMERAILSSEISGIDIRGAVARGVGAQGIELSETVRRMEESIPQVIVLLEAAVERCISFTGGSEADELIMALDEAMLQYISNLQETLKSLRSVCGVDNVVHSDGTKKDAGFDRKEGARIMDMVSEEEEWSIVQGALQILTVADCLTSRASVFEASLRATLARIGTSFSLSVHSSSLDQARLATDEESGEASRVGKASLDAAALRLSDLPEKARKLFNLLEQSKDPRFHALPLTSQRVVAFADTVNELVYDVLISKVRQRLSDVSRLPIWSSVEEPSSLPLPSFSAYPQAYVTSVGEYLLTLPQQLEPLAEGISSSEAGTDDAQFLLLSGCLRLLRGPPLFMEQLRGIHYITDRGALQLSADIEYLSNVLSALSMPIPSFLSTYHTCLSTPRDQLRDLIKSPDAGSQLDVPTAHLVSKIRRIALDQ
;
A
#
# COMPACT_ATOMS: atom_id res chain seq x y z
N MET A 1 43.47 0.39 -2.67
CA MET A 1 42.61 0.71 -1.50
C MET A 1 42.41 -0.57 -0.70
N PRO A 2 42.64 -0.59 0.63
CA PRO A 2 42.50 -1.79 1.44
C PRO A 2 41.02 -2.20 1.52
N LYS A 3 40.76 -3.50 1.50
CA LYS A 3 39.42 -4.09 1.64
C LYS A 3 38.91 -3.81 3.05
N GLY A 4 37.91 -2.95 3.20
CA GLY A 4 37.24 -2.73 4.49
C GLY A 4 36.84 -1.31 4.84
N THR A 5 37.26 -0.29 4.09
CA THR A 5 36.78 1.09 4.34
C THR A 5 35.33 1.20 3.89
N LYS A 6 34.38 1.28 4.84
CA LYS A 6 33.00 1.68 4.55
C LYS A 6 33.06 3.07 3.90
N ILE A 7 32.79 3.14 2.60
CA ILE A 7 32.75 4.40 1.87
C ILE A 7 31.53 5.16 2.39
N GLN A 8 31.78 6.24 3.13
CA GLN A 8 30.73 7.12 3.62
C GLN A 8 30.33 8.11 2.53
N ASN A 9 29.11 8.65 2.61
CA ASN A 9 28.58 9.67 1.68
C ASN A 9 29.59 10.80 1.42
N LYS A 10 30.23 11.31 2.47
CA LYS A 10 31.30 12.34 2.41
C LYS A 10 32.47 12.01 1.48
N HIS A 11 32.82 10.73 1.32
CA HIS A 11 33.90 10.32 0.42
C HIS A 11 33.46 10.41 -1.04
N LEU A 12 32.20 10.09 -1.34
CA LEU A 12 31.63 10.21 -2.68
C LEU A 12 31.42 11.68 -3.05
N GLU A 13 30.95 12.51 -2.12
CA GLU A 13 30.83 13.97 -2.31
C GLU A 13 32.18 14.61 -2.66
N ALA A 14 33.24 14.30 -1.91
CA ALA A 14 34.59 14.80 -2.20
C ALA A 14 35.11 14.30 -3.58
N LEU A 15 34.78 13.06 -3.97
CA LEU A 15 35.11 12.53 -5.30
C LEU A 15 34.36 13.26 -6.41
N ILE A 16 33.09 13.62 -6.18
CA ILE A 16 32.27 14.39 -7.11
C ILE A 16 32.83 15.81 -7.28
N GLU A 17 33.19 16.48 -6.20
CA GLU A 17 33.81 17.81 -6.24
C GLU A 17 35.11 17.80 -7.05
N LEU A 18 35.99 16.82 -6.78
CA LEU A 18 37.24 16.67 -7.51
C LEU A 18 37.00 16.33 -8.98
N HIS A 19 36.00 15.49 -9.26
CA HIS A 19 35.59 15.16 -10.62
C HIS A 19 35.07 16.39 -11.36
N ASN A 20 34.23 17.22 -10.74
CA ASN A 20 33.69 18.45 -11.32
C ASN A 20 34.79 19.47 -11.64
N MET A 21 35.76 19.63 -10.73
CA MET A 21 36.94 20.47 -10.96
C MET A 21 37.79 19.94 -12.13
N THR A 22 37.96 18.62 -12.20
CA THR A 22 38.65 17.96 -13.31
C THR A 22 37.91 18.14 -14.63
N SER A 23 36.57 18.11 -14.61
CA SER A 23 35.73 18.35 -15.78
C SER A 23 35.87 19.77 -16.31
N ALA A 24 35.96 20.77 -15.43
CA ALA A 24 36.26 22.15 -15.83
C ALA A 24 37.67 22.26 -16.46
N PHE A 25 38.67 21.60 -15.86
CA PHE A 25 40.02 21.55 -16.41
C PHE A 25 40.07 20.86 -17.78
N ALA A 26 39.36 19.74 -17.95
CA ALA A 26 39.27 19.00 -19.21
C ALA A 26 38.65 19.84 -20.33
N ARG A 27 37.62 20.65 -20.04
CA ARG A 27 37.05 21.60 -21.01
C ARG A 27 38.07 22.64 -21.46
N ASN A 28 38.86 23.19 -20.53
CA ASN A 28 39.93 24.12 -20.89
C ASN A 28 40.97 23.46 -21.81
N ILE A 29 41.33 22.20 -21.54
CA ILE A 29 42.21 21.42 -22.43
C ILE A 29 41.57 21.21 -23.80
N GLN A 30 40.28 20.89 -23.89
CA GLN A 30 39.58 20.77 -25.17
C GLN A 30 39.65 22.04 -26.01
N HIS A 31 39.54 23.22 -25.38
CA HIS A 31 39.72 24.49 -26.06
C HIS A 31 41.15 24.71 -26.55
N LEU A 32 42.16 24.40 -25.72
CA LEU A 32 43.58 24.55 -26.07
C LEU A 32 44.01 23.61 -27.21
N PHE A 33 43.45 22.41 -27.27
CA PHE A 33 43.74 21.40 -28.29
C PHE A 33 42.74 21.44 -29.47
N SER A 34 42.02 22.55 -29.64
CA SER A 34 40.99 22.69 -30.69
C SER A 34 41.56 22.50 -32.10
N GLU A 35 42.81 22.90 -32.34
CA GLU A 35 43.54 22.75 -33.61
C GLU A 35 44.40 21.47 -33.68
N SER A 36 44.45 20.67 -32.62
CA SER A 36 45.25 19.44 -32.56
C SER A 36 44.52 18.23 -33.16
N ASP A 37 45.29 17.18 -33.48
CA ASP A 37 44.74 15.88 -33.88
C ASP A 37 43.79 15.33 -32.80
N LEU A 38 42.63 14.84 -33.25
CA LEU A 38 41.55 14.31 -32.44
C LEU A 38 42.03 13.11 -31.60
N GLN A 39 42.92 12.27 -32.15
CA GLN A 39 43.40 11.09 -31.44
C GLN A 39 44.30 11.45 -30.25
N VAL A 40 45.10 12.52 -30.39
CA VAL A 40 45.89 13.07 -29.30
C VAL A 40 44.95 13.63 -28.23
N LEU A 41 43.97 14.46 -28.60
CA LEU A 41 42.98 15.02 -27.66
C LEU A 41 42.25 13.93 -26.87
N LEU A 42 41.78 12.87 -27.54
CA LEU A 42 41.10 11.75 -26.87
C LEU A 42 42.03 11.04 -25.87
N SER A 43 43.29 10.78 -26.25
CA SER A 43 44.26 10.13 -25.35
C SER A 43 44.55 10.98 -24.10
N THR A 44 44.65 12.30 -24.26
CA THR A 44 44.89 13.23 -23.15
C THR A 44 43.68 13.27 -22.21
N LEU A 45 42.46 13.34 -22.75
CA LEU A 45 41.24 13.32 -21.95
C LEU A 45 41.06 12.00 -21.19
N LYS A 46 41.36 10.86 -21.82
CA LYS A 46 41.36 9.56 -21.14
C LYS A 46 42.35 9.53 -19.99
N ALA A 47 43.56 10.06 -20.17
CA ALA A 47 44.56 10.14 -19.11
C ALA A 47 44.12 11.00 -17.92
N ILE A 48 43.41 12.11 -18.18
CA ILE A 48 42.88 13.02 -17.15
C ILE A 48 41.80 12.33 -16.29
N TYR A 49 40.91 11.54 -16.91
CA TYR A 49 39.83 10.87 -16.20
C TYR A 49 40.18 9.49 -15.65
N PHE A 50 41.31 8.90 -16.06
CA PHE A 50 41.77 7.59 -15.61
C PHE A 50 41.76 7.39 -14.08
N PRO A 51 42.16 8.37 -13.24
CA PRO A 51 42.13 8.21 -11.78
C PRO A 51 40.73 7.92 -11.19
N TYR A 52 39.66 8.33 -11.88
CA TYR A 52 38.27 8.14 -11.43
C TYR A 52 37.67 6.81 -11.87
N GLU A 53 38.24 6.14 -12.87
CA GLU A 53 37.67 4.94 -13.48
C GLU A 53 37.43 3.79 -12.46
N PRO A 54 38.35 3.47 -11.54
CA PRO A 54 38.12 2.43 -10.53
C PRO A 54 36.95 2.76 -9.58
N PHE A 55 36.68 4.04 -9.36
CA PHE A 55 35.57 4.49 -8.53
C PHE A 55 34.25 4.47 -9.31
N LYS A 56 34.27 4.84 -10.59
CA LYS A 56 33.09 4.76 -11.48
C LYS A 56 32.63 3.31 -11.68
N GLN A 57 33.55 2.36 -11.82
CA GLN A 57 33.21 0.93 -11.92
C GLN A 57 32.58 0.37 -10.63
N ARG A 58 32.90 0.95 -9.49
CA ARG A 58 32.37 0.54 -8.18
C ARG A 58 31.21 1.42 -7.70
N TYR A 59 30.76 2.35 -8.55
CA TYR A 59 29.76 3.35 -8.19
C TYR A 59 28.46 2.71 -7.70
N GLY A 60 27.94 1.71 -8.41
CA GLY A 60 26.74 0.99 -8.00
C GLY A 60 26.84 0.37 -6.59
N HIS A 61 28.01 -0.14 -6.20
CA HIS A 61 28.19 -0.67 -4.83
C HIS A 61 28.29 0.43 -3.78
N MET A 62 28.93 1.56 -4.13
CA MET A 62 29.04 2.72 -3.25
C MET A 62 27.67 3.35 -2.98
N GLU A 63 26.88 3.56 -4.03
CA GLU A 63 25.56 4.19 -3.94
C GLU A 63 24.59 3.30 -3.15
N ARG A 64 24.56 1.98 -3.40
CA ARG A 64 23.78 1.02 -2.60
C ARG A 64 24.11 1.10 -1.11
N ALA A 65 25.41 1.15 -0.76
CA ALA A 65 25.84 1.22 0.63
C ALA A 65 25.44 2.54 1.31
N ILE A 66 25.48 3.65 0.57
CA ILE A 66 25.04 4.96 1.06
C ILE A 66 23.52 4.94 1.27
N LEU A 67 22.74 4.59 0.24
CA LEU A 67 21.28 4.55 0.31
C LEU A 67 20.78 3.62 1.42
N SER A 68 21.35 2.43 1.53
CA SER A 68 20.96 1.47 2.59
C SER A 68 21.24 2.02 4.00
N SER A 69 22.38 2.72 4.18
CA SER A 69 22.71 3.37 5.45
C SER A 69 21.76 4.52 5.78
N GLU A 70 21.47 5.40 4.82
CA GLU A 70 20.57 6.53 5.00
C GLU A 70 19.14 6.05 5.29
N ILE A 71 18.63 5.07 4.53
CA ILE A 71 17.30 4.47 4.76
C ILE A 71 17.20 3.81 6.13
N SER A 72 18.26 3.12 6.57
CA SER A 72 18.28 2.53 7.92
C SER A 72 18.32 3.55 9.04
N GLY A 73 18.75 4.79 8.74
CA GLY A 73 18.78 5.90 9.69
C GLY A 73 17.43 6.60 9.86
N ILE A 74 16.45 6.32 8.99
CA ILE A 74 15.12 6.90 9.08
C ILE A 74 14.33 6.16 10.16
N ASP A 75 14.03 6.88 11.24
CA ASP A 75 13.23 6.34 12.33
C ASP A 75 11.74 6.39 12.01
N ILE A 76 11.19 5.24 11.61
CA ILE A 76 9.77 5.05 11.33
C ILE A 76 8.99 4.53 12.54
N ARG A 77 9.66 4.13 13.64
CA ARG A 77 8.98 3.56 14.81
C ARG A 77 8.64 4.67 15.80
N GLY A 78 7.40 4.68 16.29
CA GLY A 78 7.00 5.59 17.36
C GLY A 78 7.80 5.37 18.66
N ALA A 79 7.79 6.38 19.53
CA ALA A 79 8.41 6.28 20.84
C ALA A 79 7.73 5.17 21.69
N VAL A 80 8.55 4.33 22.34
CA VAL A 80 8.11 3.22 23.21
C VAL A 80 7.12 3.70 24.29
N ALA A 81 6.01 2.97 24.41
CA ALA A 81 4.87 3.20 25.29
C ALA A 81 5.18 3.82 26.66
N ARG A 82 4.40 4.86 27.01
CA ARG A 82 4.25 5.36 28.38
C ARG A 82 2.77 5.30 28.81
N GLY A 83 2.28 4.10 29.16
CA GLY A 83 1.05 3.93 29.95
C GLY A 83 -0.14 3.27 29.26
N VAL A 84 -1.13 2.88 30.08
CA VAL A 84 -2.43 2.28 29.70
C VAL A 84 -3.34 3.41 29.19
N GLY A 85 -3.98 3.25 28.03
CA GLY A 85 -4.76 4.30 27.36
C GLY A 85 -4.02 5.08 26.26
N ALA A 86 -2.76 4.73 25.98
CA ALA A 86 -1.89 5.45 25.04
C ALA A 86 -1.74 4.76 23.67
N GLN A 87 -2.44 3.63 23.44
CA GLN A 87 -2.21 2.79 22.26
C GLN A 87 -2.68 3.47 20.96
N GLY A 88 -3.84 4.14 20.99
CA GLY A 88 -4.33 4.90 19.84
C GLY A 88 -3.45 6.11 19.49
N ILE A 89 -2.90 6.78 20.50
CA ILE A 89 -1.97 7.92 20.30
C ILE A 89 -0.64 7.44 19.72
N GLU A 90 -0.10 6.31 20.21
CA GLU A 90 1.11 5.69 19.67
C GLU A 90 0.94 5.23 18.22
N LEU A 91 -0.24 4.68 17.90
CA LEU A 91 -0.61 4.30 16.54
C LEU A 91 -0.57 5.53 15.62
N SER A 92 -1.36 6.57 15.91
CA SER A 92 -1.38 7.79 15.08
C SER A 92 -0.01 8.45 14.94
N GLU A 93 0.79 8.45 15.99
CA GLU A 93 2.13 9.05 16.01
C GLU A 93 3.17 8.20 15.24
N THR A 94 3.01 6.88 15.20
CA THR A 94 3.79 5.99 14.33
C THR A 94 3.39 6.15 12.88
N VAL A 95 2.09 6.22 12.59
CA VAL A 95 1.55 6.42 11.23
C VAL A 95 1.99 7.77 10.66
N ARG A 96 1.97 8.82 11.48
CA ARG A 96 2.50 10.13 11.11
C ARG A 96 3.99 10.09 10.76
N ARG A 97 4.82 9.38 11.55
CA ARG A 97 6.24 9.18 11.19
C ARG A 97 6.42 8.39 9.90
N MET A 98 5.58 7.38 9.66
CA MET A 98 5.59 6.65 8.40
C MET A 98 5.27 7.60 7.24
N GLU A 99 4.26 8.47 7.36
CA GLU A 99 3.92 9.47 6.36
C GLU A 99 5.07 10.47 6.13
N GLU A 100 5.64 11.04 7.19
CA GLU A 100 6.75 12.01 7.14
C GLU A 100 8.04 11.39 6.59
N SER A 101 8.20 10.06 6.69
CA SER A 101 9.36 9.34 6.15
C SER A 101 9.34 9.22 4.62
N ILE A 102 8.17 9.21 3.99
CA ILE A 102 8.04 9.02 2.53
C ILE A 102 8.75 10.16 1.77
N PRO A 103 8.46 11.46 2.03
CA PRO A 103 9.18 12.55 1.37
C PRO A 103 10.69 12.51 1.59
N GLN A 104 11.16 12.09 2.77
CA GLN A 104 12.58 12.00 3.09
C GLN A 104 13.28 10.96 2.19
N VAL A 105 12.68 9.79 2.03
CA VAL A 105 13.21 8.74 1.13
C VAL A 105 13.25 9.23 -0.31
N ILE A 106 12.19 9.89 -0.80
CA ILE A 106 12.17 10.41 -2.17
C ILE A 106 13.32 11.40 -2.41
N VAL A 107 13.58 12.31 -1.46
CA VAL A 107 14.71 13.26 -1.56
C VAL A 107 16.06 12.53 -1.60
N LEU A 108 16.24 11.46 -0.83
CA LEU A 108 17.47 10.65 -0.87
C LEU A 108 17.68 9.97 -2.23
N LEU A 109 16.60 9.48 -2.84
CA LEU A 109 16.62 8.86 -4.16
C LEU A 109 16.90 9.89 -5.28
N GLU A 110 16.28 11.07 -5.22
CA GLU A 110 16.55 12.18 -6.14
C GLU A 110 18.02 12.61 -6.04
N ALA A 111 18.55 12.76 -4.82
CA ALA A 111 19.95 13.06 -4.60
C ALA A 111 20.89 11.98 -5.16
N ALA A 112 20.50 10.69 -5.13
CA ALA A 112 21.26 9.61 -5.76
C ALA A 112 21.30 9.73 -7.28
N VAL A 113 20.18 10.12 -7.91
CA VAL A 113 20.12 10.41 -9.35
C VAL A 113 21.07 11.56 -9.71
N GLU A 114 21.08 12.64 -8.93
CA GLU A 114 21.98 13.78 -9.13
C GLU A 114 23.46 13.41 -8.95
N ARG A 115 23.79 12.62 -7.91
CA ARG A 115 25.16 12.09 -7.70
C ARG A 115 25.62 11.22 -8.87
N CYS A 116 24.74 10.38 -9.41
CA CYS A 116 25.07 9.52 -10.54
C CYS A 116 25.36 10.35 -11.80
N ILE A 117 24.53 11.35 -12.08
CA ILE A 117 24.72 12.24 -13.23
C ILE A 117 26.01 13.05 -13.08
N SER A 118 26.23 13.65 -11.92
CA SER A 118 27.42 14.48 -11.67
C SER A 118 28.72 13.68 -11.72
N PHE A 119 28.77 12.47 -11.14
CA PHE A 119 29.99 11.68 -11.09
C PHE A 119 30.26 10.87 -12.36
N THR A 120 29.23 10.22 -12.91
CA THR A 120 29.39 9.23 -13.99
C THR A 120 28.93 9.75 -15.35
N GLY A 121 28.27 10.91 -15.39
CA GLY A 121 27.63 11.45 -16.60
C GLY A 121 26.50 10.56 -17.13
N GLY A 122 25.96 9.63 -16.32
CA GLY A 122 24.94 8.68 -16.72
C GLY A 122 25.48 7.36 -17.31
N SER A 123 26.80 7.15 -17.34
CA SER A 123 27.40 5.90 -17.84
C SER A 123 27.13 4.66 -16.96
N GLU A 124 26.71 4.87 -15.71
CA GLU A 124 26.35 3.85 -14.72
C GLU A 124 24.84 3.88 -14.40
N ALA A 125 24.00 4.38 -15.30
CA ALA A 125 22.56 4.50 -15.04
C ALA A 125 21.88 3.13 -14.83
N ASP A 126 22.40 2.07 -15.44
CA ASP A 126 21.95 0.69 -15.22
C ASP A 126 22.17 0.24 -13.77
N GLU A 127 23.36 0.50 -13.21
CA GLU A 127 23.66 0.21 -11.80
C GLU A 127 22.90 1.12 -10.83
N LEU A 128 22.66 2.38 -11.20
CA LEU A 128 21.83 3.31 -10.42
C LEU A 128 20.41 2.79 -10.29
N ILE A 129 19.77 2.37 -11.39
CA ILE A 129 18.39 1.84 -11.36
C ILE A 129 18.29 0.67 -10.39
N MET A 130 19.24 -0.26 -10.45
CA MET A 130 19.29 -1.40 -9.51
C MET A 130 19.45 -0.94 -8.06
N ALA A 131 20.31 0.07 -7.81
CA ALA A 131 20.50 0.61 -6.47
C ALA A 131 19.25 1.30 -5.91
N LEU A 132 18.52 2.05 -6.75
CA LEU A 132 17.27 2.70 -6.39
C LEU A 132 16.16 1.70 -6.10
N ASP A 133 16.04 0.64 -6.91
CA ASP A 133 15.04 -0.41 -6.72
C ASP A 133 15.32 -1.19 -5.42
N GLU A 134 16.56 -1.61 -5.17
CA GLU A 134 16.96 -2.25 -3.91
C GLU A 134 16.69 -1.37 -2.68
N ALA A 135 16.99 -0.07 -2.77
CA ALA A 135 16.75 0.89 -1.71
C ALA A 135 15.25 1.04 -1.39
N MET A 136 14.42 1.20 -2.42
CA MET A 136 12.96 1.26 -2.26
C MET A 136 12.39 -0.05 -1.69
N LEU A 137 12.89 -1.20 -2.14
CA LEU A 137 12.49 -2.50 -1.59
C LEU A 137 12.84 -2.64 -0.10
N GLN A 138 14.02 -2.17 0.32
CA GLN A 138 14.40 -2.14 1.73
C GLN A 138 13.46 -1.25 2.54
N TYR A 139 13.15 -0.05 2.04
CA TYR A 139 12.25 0.87 2.72
C TYR A 139 10.82 0.33 2.83
N ILE A 140 10.24 -0.22 1.74
CA ILE A 140 8.90 -0.81 1.77
C ILE A 140 8.86 -2.02 2.71
N SER A 141 9.92 -2.81 2.78
CA SER A 141 10.01 -3.92 3.74
C SER A 141 9.95 -3.43 5.18
N ASN A 142 10.63 -2.33 5.50
CA ASN A 142 10.56 -1.70 6.82
C ASN A 142 9.15 -1.20 7.13
N LEU A 143 8.47 -0.56 6.17
CA LEU A 143 7.06 -0.15 6.31
C LEU A 143 6.12 -1.34 6.52
N GLN A 144 6.36 -2.47 5.84
CA GLN A 144 5.58 -3.69 6.03
C GLN A 144 5.79 -4.31 7.42
N GLU A 145 7.01 -4.26 7.95
CA GLU A 145 7.29 -4.71 9.31
C GLU A 145 6.62 -3.83 10.37
N THR A 146 6.64 -2.50 10.19
CA THR A 146 5.90 -1.60 11.09
C THR A 146 4.41 -1.83 10.97
N LEU A 147 3.86 -1.99 9.77
CA LEU A 147 2.45 -2.31 9.56
C LEU A 147 2.03 -3.60 10.28
N LYS A 148 2.86 -4.65 10.26
CA LYS A 148 2.63 -5.89 11.02
C LYS A 148 2.61 -5.65 12.53
N SER A 149 3.50 -4.79 13.04
CA SER A 149 3.50 -4.43 14.46
C SER A 149 2.28 -3.59 14.83
N LEU A 150 1.79 -2.72 13.94
CA LEU A 150 0.57 -1.94 14.16
C LEU A 150 -0.67 -2.85 14.15
N ARG A 151 -0.71 -3.87 13.27
CA ARG A 151 -1.80 -4.86 13.23
C ARG A 151 -2.03 -5.56 14.57
N SER A 152 -0.96 -5.91 15.29
CA SER A 152 -1.09 -6.54 16.60
C SER A 152 -1.56 -5.55 17.67
N VAL A 153 -1.14 -4.27 17.60
CA VAL A 153 -1.61 -3.19 18.49
C VAL A 153 -3.10 -2.91 18.27
N CYS A 154 -3.60 -2.99 17.03
CA CYS A 154 -5.02 -2.82 16.72
C CYS A 154 -5.91 -3.98 17.19
N GLY A 155 -5.37 -5.04 17.81
CA GLY A 155 -6.16 -6.13 18.40
C GLY A 155 -6.77 -7.12 17.40
N VAL A 156 -6.44 -7.02 16.11
CA VAL A 156 -6.98 -7.86 15.04
C VAL A 156 -6.55 -9.33 15.18
N ASP A 157 -5.32 -9.59 15.65
CA ASP A 157 -4.77 -10.96 15.71
C ASP A 157 -5.26 -11.79 16.92
N ASN A 158 -5.92 -11.17 17.91
CA ASN A 158 -6.36 -11.86 19.12
C ASN A 158 -7.63 -12.71 18.95
N VAL A 159 -8.32 -12.60 17.81
CA VAL A 159 -9.58 -13.33 17.57
C VAL A 159 -9.33 -14.82 17.25
N VAL A 160 -8.13 -15.18 16.76
CA VAL A 160 -7.85 -16.54 16.24
C VAL A 160 -7.32 -17.50 17.32
N HIS A 161 -6.96 -17.04 18.52
CA HIS A 161 -6.36 -17.90 19.56
C HIS A 161 -7.31 -18.35 20.67
N SER A 162 -8.63 -18.25 20.47
CA SER A 162 -9.61 -18.83 21.40
C SER A 162 -10.02 -20.27 21.06
N ASP A 163 -9.51 -20.88 19.99
CA ASP A 163 -9.87 -22.24 19.61
C ASP A 163 -8.66 -23.20 19.61
N GLY A 164 -8.72 -24.20 20.49
CA GLY A 164 -7.87 -25.39 20.42
C GLY A 164 -6.49 -25.33 21.09
N THR A 165 -6.44 -25.36 22.43
CA THR A 165 -5.66 -26.37 23.20
C THR A 165 -5.65 -26.04 24.69
N LYS A 166 -6.41 -26.80 25.48
CA LYS A 166 -6.09 -27.02 26.89
C LYS A 166 -6.39 -28.46 27.27
N LYS A 167 -5.34 -29.28 27.27
CA LYS A 167 -5.14 -30.29 28.30
C LYS A 167 -4.52 -29.58 29.51
N ASP A 168 -5.17 -29.76 30.65
CA ASP A 168 -4.66 -29.80 32.02
C ASP A 168 -3.46 -28.93 32.39
N ALA A 169 -3.71 -27.88 33.19
CA ALA A 169 -3.03 -27.58 34.46
C ALA A 169 -3.35 -26.17 34.96
N GLY A 170 -3.63 -26.04 36.26
CA GLY A 170 -3.27 -24.87 37.06
C GLY A 170 -4.30 -23.73 37.13
N PHE A 171 -4.88 -23.57 38.31
CA PHE A 171 -5.54 -22.35 38.80
C PHE A 171 -4.63 -21.12 38.60
N ASP A 172 -5.01 -20.21 37.71
CA ASP A 172 -4.80 -18.74 37.78
C ASP A 172 -5.36 -18.04 36.52
N ARG A 173 -6.59 -18.42 36.12
CA ARG A 173 -7.30 -17.88 34.96
C ARG A 173 -8.42 -16.93 35.36
N LYS A 174 -8.10 -15.88 36.13
CA LYS A 174 -9.09 -14.83 36.45
C LYS A 174 -8.66 -13.40 36.10
N GLU A 175 -7.41 -13.18 35.69
CA GLU A 175 -6.92 -11.83 35.37
C GLU A 175 -6.99 -11.49 33.87
N GLY A 176 -6.82 -12.47 32.97
CA GLY A 176 -6.76 -12.21 31.51
C GLY A 176 -8.10 -11.88 30.84
N ALA A 177 -9.23 -12.23 31.46
CA ALA A 177 -10.57 -11.95 30.93
C ALA A 177 -11.12 -10.58 31.37
N ARG A 178 -10.41 -9.86 32.25
CA ARG A 178 -10.85 -8.55 32.78
C ARG A 178 -10.10 -7.36 32.19
N ILE A 179 -9.04 -7.59 31.40
CA ILE A 179 -8.27 -6.51 30.77
C ILE A 179 -8.95 -6.03 29.47
N MET A 180 -9.77 -6.86 28.83
CA MET A 180 -10.35 -6.59 27.51
C MET A 180 -11.72 -5.86 27.54
N ASP A 181 -12.27 -5.64 28.73
CA ASP A 181 -13.56 -4.96 28.94
C ASP A 181 -13.38 -3.46 29.32
N MET A 182 -12.18 -2.92 29.11
CA MET A 182 -11.84 -1.51 29.44
C MET A 182 -11.04 -0.80 28.33
N VAL A 183 -11.24 -1.13 27.06
CA VAL A 183 -10.94 -0.13 26.02
C VAL A 183 -12.09 0.86 26.08
N SER A 184 -11.81 2.09 26.50
CA SER A 184 -12.83 3.16 26.50
C SER A 184 -13.29 3.37 25.06
N GLU A 185 -14.57 3.70 24.83
CA GLU A 185 -15.10 4.04 23.49
C GLU A 185 -14.25 5.12 22.79
N GLU A 186 -13.60 6.00 23.57
CA GLU A 186 -12.64 7.00 23.08
C GLU A 186 -11.34 6.39 22.54
N GLU A 187 -10.80 5.36 23.18
CA GLU A 187 -9.59 4.68 22.74
C GLU A 187 -9.89 3.79 21.51
N GLU A 188 -11.09 3.23 21.42
CA GLU A 188 -11.56 2.48 20.25
C GLU A 188 -11.58 3.37 18.99
N TRP A 189 -12.17 4.56 19.09
CA TRP A 189 -12.18 5.50 17.96
C TRP A 189 -10.78 6.04 17.65
N SER A 190 -9.90 6.21 18.65
CA SER A 190 -8.50 6.57 18.39
C SER A 190 -7.76 5.49 17.59
N ILE A 191 -8.03 4.20 17.84
CA ILE A 191 -7.45 3.09 17.06
C ILE A 191 -8.02 3.07 15.64
N VAL A 192 -9.34 3.26 15.49
CA VAL A 192 -9.98 3.33 14.16
C VAL A 192 -9.42 4.50 13.36
N GLN A 193 -9.28 5.69 13.96
CA GLN A 193 -8.70 6.87 13.32
C GLN A 193 -7.23 6.63 12.94
N GLY A 194 -6.43 6.05 13.84
CA GLY A 194 -5.04 5.71 13.53
C GLY A 194 -4.93 4.68 12.39
N ALA A 195 -5.81 3.69 12.33
CA ALA A 195 -5.85 2.72 11.23
C ALA A 195 -6.26 3.37 9.91
N LEU A 196 -7.25 4.25 9.92
CA LEU A 196 -7.67 5.02 8.75
C LEU A 196 -6.56 5.93 8.23
N GLN A 197 -5.79 6.57 9.12
CA GLN A 197 -4.61 7.35 8.76
C GLN A 197 -3.55 6.52 8.01
N ILE A 198 -3.49 5.19 8.16
CA ILE A 198 -2.55 4.36 7.38
C ILE A 198 -2.89 4.42 5.88
N LEU A 199 -4.15 4.66 5.50
CA LEU A 199 -4.52 4.84 4.10
C LEU A 199 -3.81 6.05 3.47
N THR A 200 -3.60 7.14 4.23
CA THR A 200 -2.87 8.31 3.71
C THR A 200 -1.41 7.98 3.46
N VAL A 201 -0.80 7.10 4.28
CA VAL A 201 0.56 6.58 4.04
C VAL A 201 0.62 5.77 2.74
N ALA A 202 -0.36 4.90 2.48
CA ALA A 202 -0.40 4.11 1.26
C ALA A 202 -0.60 4.98 0.01
N ASP A 203 -1.47 5.98 0.09
CA ASP A 203 -1.72 6.93 -1.00
C ASP A 203 -0.51 7.85 -1.26
N CYS A 204 0.09 8.39 -0.20
CA CYS A 204 1.31 9.19 -0.27
C CYS A 204 2.47 8.37 -0.88
N LEU A 205 2.65 7.11 -0.48
CA LEU A 205 3.68 6.25 -1.05
C LEU A 205 3.43 5.98 -2.54
N THR A 206 2.17 5.70 -2.92
CA THR A 206 1.79 5.39 -4.30
C THR A 206 1.98 6.59 -5.22
N SER A 207 1.44 7.74 -4.83
CA SER A 207 1.56 8.99 -5.58
C SER A 207 3.02 9.41 -5.72
N ARG A 208 3.77 9.50 -4.62
CA ARG A 208 5.17 9.96 -4.64
C ARG A 208 6.10 8.99 -5.37
N ALA A 209 5.91 7.68 -5.24
CA ALA A 209 6.69 6.69 -5.99
C ALA A 209 6.43 6.79 -7.50
N SER A 210 5.17 7.00 -7.91
CA SER A 210 4.83 7.15 -9.33
C SER A 210 5.40 8.44 -9.95
N VAL A 211 5.37 9.56 -9.20
CA VAL A 211 5.99 10.83 -9.61
C VAL A 211 7.49 10.69 -9.71
N PHE A 212 8.12 10.04 -8.74
CA PHE A 212 9.56 9.77 -8.77
C PHE A 212 9.93 8.89 -9.96
N GLU A 213 9.18 7.81 -10.23
CA GLU A 213 9.42 6.95 -11.39
C GLU A 213 9.26 7.71 -12.72
N ALA A 214 8.29 8.63 -12.80
CA ALA A 214 8.12 9.47 -13.96
C ALA A 214 9.28 10.46 -14.16
N SER A 215 9.75 11.07 -13.07
CA SER A 215 10.94 11.92 -13.06
C SER A 215 12.19 11.14 -13.49
N LEU A 216 12.41 9.96 -12.91
CA LEU A 216 13.51 9.07 -13.25
C LEU A 216 13.50 8.71 -14.74
N ARG A 217 12.35 8.32 -15.29
CA ARG A 217 12.20 8.03 -16.72
C ARG A 217 12.58 9.23 -17.59
N ALA A 218 12.11 10.43 -17.24
CA ALA A 218 12.47 11.66 -17.96
C ALA A 218 13.97 11.94 -17.90
N THR A 219 14.62 11.71 -16.75
CA THR A 219 16.08 11.87 -16.62
C THR A 219 16.85 10.85 -17.47
N LEU A 220 16.40 9.58 -17.51
CA LEU A 220 16.99 8.54 -18.37
C LEU A 220 16.85 8.90 -19.85
N ALA A 221 15.67 9.33 -20.30
CA ALA A 221 15.46 9.77 -21.67
C ALA A 221 16.38 10.94 -22.04
N ARG A 222 16.58 11.89 -21.12
CA ARG A 222 17.51 13.03 -21.29
C ARG A 222 18.98 12.61 -21.36
N ILE A 223 19.39 11.62 -20.55
CA ILE A 223 20.75 11.04 -20.64
C ILE A 223 20.92 10.36 -22.00
N GLY A 224 19.90 9.63 -22.47
CA GLY A 224 19.87 9.00 -23.80
C GLY A 224 20.05 10.00 -24.94
N THR A 225 19.33 11.12 -24.94
CA THR A 225 19.48 12.15 -25.97
C THR A 225 20.86 12.81 -25.92
N SER A 226 21.41 13.04 -24.73
CA SER A 226 22.75 13.61 -24.56
C SER A 226 23.84 12.70 -25.14
N PHE A 227 23.75 11.39 -24.91
CA PHE A 227 24.71 10.44 -25.48
C PHE A 227 24.58 10.32 -26.99
N SER A 228 23.36 10.28 -27.53
CA SER A 228 23.15 10.27 -28.98
C SER A 228 23.81 11.48 -29.64
N LEU A 229 23.64 12.69 -29.11
CA LEU A 229 24.28 13.89 -29.66
C LEU A 229 25.82 13.80 -29.61
N SER A 230 26.39 13.31 -28.51
CA SER A 230 27.84 13.19 -28.34
C SER A 230 28.46 12.13 -29.26
N VAL A 231 27.81 10.97 -29.42
CA VAL A 231 28.28 9.89 -30.29
C VAL A 231 28.17 10.29 -31.76
N HIS A 232 27.08 10.92 -32.19
CA HIS A 232 26.93 11.37 -33.58
C HIS A 232 27.95 12.46 -33.93
N SER A 233 28.29 13.36 -33.00
CA SER A 233 29.39 14.32 -33.19
C SER A 233 30.74 13.61 -33.39
N SER A 234 31.03 12.58 -32.58
CA SER A 234 32.30 11.83 -32.69
C SER A 234 32.38 10.95 -33.95
N SER A 235 31.26 10.39 -34.41
CA SER A 235 31.19 9.55 -35.61
C SER A 235 31.20 10.37 -36.89
N LEU A 236 30.61 11.58 -36.90
CA LEU A 236 30.67 12.48 -38.05
C LEU A 236 32.10 12.99 -38.28
N ASP A 237 32.85 13.25 -37.21
CA ASP A 237 34.26 13.62 -37.30
C ASP A 237 35.15 12.45 -37.79
N GLN A 238 34.82 11.20 -37.42
CA GLN A 238 35.51 10.01 -37.97
C GLN A 238 35.16 9.72 -39.43
N ALA A 239 33.90 9.92 -39.84
CA ALA A 239 33.47 9.71 -41.22
C ALA A 239 34.05 10.78 -42.17
N ARG A 240 34.14 12.04 -41.73
CA ARG A 240 34.80 13.12 -42.49
C ARG A 240 36.30 12.91 -42.69
N LEU A 241 36.97 12.18 -41.80
CA LEU A 241 38.36 11.76 -42.00
C LEU A 241 38.51 10.65 -43.06
N ALA A 242 37.43 9.94 -43.40
CA ALA A 242 37.43 8.89 -44.42
C ALA A 242 36.98 9.40 -45.80
N THR A 243 36.35 10.57 -45.89
CA THR A 243 35.85 11.18 -47.13
C THR A 243 36.05 12.70 -47.11
N ASP A 244 37.22 13.18 -47.53
CA ASP A 244 37.41 14.37 -48.39
C ASP A 244 38.88 14.84 -48.33
N GLU A 245 39.63 14.52 -49.40
CA GLU A 245 40.50 15.52 -50.00
C GLU A 245 39.61 16.50 -50.77
N GLU A 246 39.92 17.80 -50.68
CA GLU A 246 39.33 18.91 -51.44
C GLU A 246 37.90 19.37 -51.09
N SER A 247 37.78 20.20 -50.04
CA SER A 247 36.96 21.43 -50.04
C SER A 247 37.03 22.12 -48.67
N GLY A 248 37.93 23.08 -48.53
CA GLY A 248 37.97 23.96 -47.37
C GLY A 248 36.84 24.99 -47.45
N GLU A 249 35.86 24.91 -46.55
CA GLU A 249 35.23 26.06 -45.86
C GLU A 249 33.98 25.76 -45.00
N ALA A 250 33.55 24.49 -44.83
CA ALA A 250 32.26 24.20 -44.17
C ALA A 250 32.30 23.37 -42.86
N SER A 251 33.31 23.52 -41.99
CA SER A 251 33.31 22.83 -40.67
C SER A 251 33.81 23.71 -39.50
N ARG A 252 33.16 24.86 -39.28
CA ARG A 252 33.32 25.69 -38.07
C ARG A 252 32.14 25.56 -37.09
N VAL A 253 31.27 24.57 -37.27
CA VAL A 253 30.15 24.31 -36.35
C VAL A 253 30.64 23.38 -35.25
N GLY A 254 30.94 24.00 -34.10
CA GLY A 254 31.33 23.44 -32.79
C GLY A 254 31.58 21.95 -32.68
N LYS A 255 32.85 21.57 -32.46
CA LYS A 255 33.21 20.36 -31.70
C LYS A 255 32.41 20.41 -30.40
N ALA A 256 31.30 19.68 -30.32
CA ALA A 256 30.56 19.54 -29.07
C ALA A 256 31.54 19.02 -28.02
N SER A 257 31.59 19.66 -26.85
CA SER A 257 32.52 19.28 -25.77
C SER A 257 32.44 17.78 -25.54
N LEU A 258 33.56 17.09 -25.74
CA LEU A 258 33.62 15.63 -25.57
C LEU A 258 33.29 15.31 -24.12
N ASP A 259 32.16 14.63 -23.90
CA ASP A 259 31.70 14.30 -22.57
C ASP A 259 32.51 13.13 -22.00
N ALA A 260 32.85 13.22 -20.72
CA ALA A 260 33.66 12.23 -20.02
C ALA A 260 33.00 10.84 -20.05
N ALA A 261 31.66 10.79 -20.03
CA ALA A 261 30.89 9.57 -20.12
C ALA A 261 30.91 8.96 -21.52
N ALA A 262 30.83 9.77 -22.59
CA ALA A 262 30.94 9.28 -23.97
C ALA A 262 32.33 8.69 -24.27
N LEU A 263 33.39 9.33 -23.76
CA LEU A 263 34.77 8.81 -23.81
C LEU A 263 34.87 7.42 -23.17
N ARG A 264 34.28 7.23 -22.00
CA ARG A 264 34.30 5.96 -21.26
C ARG A 264 33.49 4.86 -21.96
N LEU A 265 32.31 5.20 -22.50
CA LEU A 265 31.46 4.26 -23.23
C LEU A 265 32.12 3.79 -24.54
N SER A 266 33.03 4.58 -25.12
CA SER A 266 33.83 4.15 -26.29
C SER A 266 34.78 2.98 -25.99
N ASP A 267 35.28 2.89 -24.74
CA ASP A 267 36.18 1.82 -24.30
C ASP A 267 35.42 0.55 -23.84
N LEU A 268 34.10 0.67 -23.59
CA LEU A 268 33.23 -0.41 -23.09
C LEU A 268 32.00 -0.60 -24.00
N PRO A 269 32.18 -1.11 -25.24
CA PRO A 269 31.12 -1.14 -26.25
C PRO A 269 29.94 -2.05 -25.88
N GLU A 270 30.17 -3.13 -25.13
CA GLU A 270 29.10 -4.03 -24.68
C GLU A 270 28.19 -3.36 -23.64
N LYS A 271 28.78 -2.63 -22.69
CA LYS A 271 28.03 -1.87 -21.69
C LYS A 271 27.29 -0.71 -22.35
N ALA A 272 27.93 -0.01 -23.28
CA ALA A 272 27.30 1.04 -24.06
C ALA A 272 26.06 0.52 -24.79
N ARG A 273 26.13 -0.62 -25.49
CA ARG A 273 24.95 -1.22 -26.17
C ARG A 273 23.80 -1.51 -25.21
N LYS A 274 24.08 -2.13 -24.06
CA LYS A 274 23.04 -2.42 -23.05
C LYS A 274 22.40 -1.14 -22.52
N LEU A 275 23.22 -0.15 -22.20
CA LEU A 275 22.77 1.15 -21.71
C LEU A 275 21.93 1.88 -22.76
N PHE A 276 22.37 1.96 -24.02
CA PHE A 276 21.60 2.59 -25.09
C PHE A 276 20.25 1.91 -25.31
N ASN A 277 20.18 0.58 -25.24
CA ASN A 277 18.91 -0.13 -25.34
C ASN A 277 17.95 0.25 -24.20
N LEU A 278 18.46 0.35 -22.96
CA LEU A 278 17.67 0.80 -21.80
C LEU A 278 17.20 2.26 -21.99
N LEU A 279 18.11 3.16 -22.39
CA LEU A 279 17.79 4.57 -22.58
C LEU A 279 16.80 4.80 -23.74
N GLU A 280 16.85 3.99 -24.80
CA GLU A 280 15.82 4.00 -25.86
C GLU A 280 14.46 3.50 -25.34
N GLN A 281 14.44 2.40 -24.57
CA GLN A 281 13.22 1.90 -23.95
C GLN A 281 12.60 2.92 -23.00
N SER A 282 13.40 3.73 -22.30
CA SER A 282 12.93 4.77 -21.38
C SER A 282 12.08 5.86 -22.05
N LYS A 283 12.11 5.96 -23.39
CA LYS A 283 11.25 6.89 -24.14
C LYS A 283 9.82 6.38 -24.31
N ASP A 284 9.57 5.07 -24.15
CA ASP A 284 8.20 4.53 -24.17
C ASP A 284 7.49 4.91 -22.85
N PRO A 285 6.29 5.50 -22.89
CA PRO A 285 5.53 5.82 -21.68
C PRO A 285 5.19 4.59 -20.82
N ARG A 286 5.20 3.37 -21.40
CA ARG A 286 4.97 2.10 -20.69
C ARG A 286 6.22 1.55 -20.03
N PHE A 287 7.36 2.20 -20.19
CA PHE A 287 8.59 1.78 -19.54
C PHE A 287 8.53 2.10 -18.05
N HIS A 288 8.64 1.03 -17.25
CA HIS A 288 8.78 1.10 -15.82
C HIS A 288 10.26 0.99 -15.44
N ALA A 289 10.80 2.06 -14.86
CA ALA A 289 12.20 2.09 -14.45
C ALA A 289 12.44 1.24 -13.19
N LEU A 290 11.43 1.13 -12.32
CA LEU A 290 11.50 0.42 -11.04
C LEU A 290 10.33 -0.58 -10.91
N PRO A 291 10.32 -1.66 -11.71
CA PRO A 291 9.18 -2.57 -11.79
C PRO A 291 8.92 -3.32 -10.47
N LEU A 292 9.96 -3.70 -9.72
CA LEU A 292 9.80 -4.39 -8.44
C LEU A 292 9.24 -3.44 -7.38
N THR A 293 9.73 -2.20 -7.33
CA THR A 293 9.17 -1.15 -6.48
C THR A 293 7.69 -0.93 -6.77
N SER A 294 7.30 -0.74 -8.04
CA SER A 294 5.90 -0.54 -8.42
C SER A 294 5.00 -1.68 -7.94
N GLN A 295 5.42 -2.93 -8.15
CA GLN A 295 4.70 -4.11 -7.66
C GLN A 295 4.57 -4.13 -6.13
N ARG A 296 5.63 -3.77 -5.40
CA ARG A 296 5.63 -3.78 -3.93
C ARG A 296 4.82 -2.65 -3.32
N VAL A 297 4.75 -1.49 -3.98
CA VAL A 297 3.90 -0.36 -3.58
C VAL A 297 2.42 -0.76 -3.68
N VAL A 298 2.01 -1.39 -4.79
CA VAL A 298 0.64 -1.91 -4.94
C VAL A 298 0.32 -2.96 -3.87
N ALA A 299 1.22 -3.93 -3.68
CA ALA A 299 1.04 -4.95 -2.65
C ALA A 299 0.97 -4.36 -1.23
N PHE A 300 1.73 -3.30 -0.94
CA PHE A 300 1.64 -2.58 0.33
C PHE A 300 0.28 -1.90 0.50
N ALA A 301 -0.21 -1.19 -0.53
CA ALA A 301 -1.53 -0.57 -0.50
C ALA A 301 -2.65 -1.61 -0.26
N ASP A 302 -2.57 -2.78 -0.91
CA ASP A 302 -3.49 -3.89 -0.66
C ASP A 302 -3.44 -4.35 0.81
N THR A 303 -2.24 -4.54 1.38
CA THR A 303 -2.11 -4.94 2.80
C THR A 303 -2.64 -3.90 3.78
N VAL A 304 -2.54 -2.61 3.45
CA VAL A 304 -3.11 -1.51 4.24
C VAL A 304 -4.63 -1.54 4.17
N ASN A 305 -5.21 -1.71 2.97
CA ASN A 305 -6.65 -1.84 2.79
C ASN A 305 -7.23 -3.02 3.57
N GLU A 306 -6.56 -4.17 3.54
CA GLU A 306 -6.96 -5.36 4.33
C GLU A 306 -6.86 -5.09 5.83
N LEU A 307 -5.81 -4.42 6.31
CA LEU A 307 -5.69 -4.05 7.72
C LEU A 307 -6.82 -3.12 8.16
N VAL A 308 -7.11 -2.08 7.38
CA VAL A 308 -8.17 -1.12 7.68
C VAL A 308 -9.52 -1.83 7.73
N TYR A 309 -9.78 -2.70 6.75
CA TYR A 309 -10.97 -3.54 6.74
C TYR A 309 -11.07 -4.40 8.01
N ASP A 310 -10.00 -5.10 8.37
CA ASP A 310 -9.95 -5.95 9.55
C ASP A 310 -10.21 -5.16 10.85
N VAL A 311 -9.68 -3.94 10.96
CA VAL A 311 -9.91 -3.05 12.11
C VAL A 311 -11.37 -2.59 12.17
N LEU A 312 -11.93 -2.10 11.05
CA LEU A 312 -13.33 -1.63 11.00
C LEU A 312 -14.33 -2.76 11.31
N ILE A 313 -14.04 -3.98 10.85
CA ILE A 313 -14.93 -5.12 11.05
C ILE A 313 -14.72 -5.84 12.38
N SER A 314 -13.57 -5.64 13.04
CA SER A 314 -13.22 -6.29 14.31
C SER A 314 -14.31 -6.09 15.37
N LYS A 315 -14.83 -4.86 15.49
CA LYS A 315 -15.88 -4.52 16.46
C LYS A 315 -17.19 -5.21 16.15
N VAL A 316 -17.61 -5.20 14.89
CA VAL A 316 -18.82 -5.88 14.43
C VAL A 316 -18.69 -7.39 14.69
N ARG A 317 -17.52 -7.99 14.41
CA ARG A 317 -17.25 -9.40 14.70
C ARG A 317 -17.33 -9.73 16.19
N GLN A 318 -16.75 -8.89 17.05
CA GLN A 318 -16.79 -9.08 18.50
C GLN A 318 -18.22 -8.96 19.06
N ARG A 319 -19.02 -8.00 18.57
CA ARG A 319 -20.42 -7.84 19.00
C ARG A 319 -21.32 -8.98 18.48
N LEU A 320 -20.98 -9.58 17.34
CA LEU A 320 -21.73 -10.67 16.74
C LEU A 320 -21.30 -12.08 17.22
N SER A 321 -20.13 -12.26 17.85
CA SER A 321 -19.58 -13.58 18.17
C SER A 321 -20.43 -14.41 19.13
N ASP A 322 -21.15 -13.75 20.04
CA ASP A 322 -22.00 -14.42 21.04
C ASP A 322 -23.45 -14.55 20.59
N VAL A 323 -23.81 -13.98 19.43
CA VAL A 323 -25.20 -13.97 18.93
C VAL A 323 -25.70 -15.39 18.75
N SER A 324 -24.91 -16.29 18.16
CA SER A 324 -25.30 -17.70 17.97
C SER A 324 -25.62 -18.46 19.29
N ARG A 325 -25.13 -17.97 20.43
CA ARG A 325 -25.26 -18.58 21.76
C ARG A 325 -26.30 -17.92 22.65
N LEU A 326 -27.00 -16.88 22.18
CA LEU A 326 -27.95 -16.17 23.02
C LEU A 326 -29.10 -17.10 23.47
N PRO A 327 -29.43 -17.15 24.77
CA PRO A 327 -30.46 -18.03 25.29
C PRO A 327 -31.87 -17.65 24.79
N ILE A 328 -32.03 -16.43 24.27
CA ILE A 328 -33.31 -15.91 23.79
C ILE A 328 -33.84 -16.69 22.58
N TRP A 329 -32.96 -17.27 21.75
CA TRP A 329 -33.37 -18.10 20.62
C TRP A 329 -34.12 -19.35 21.05
N SER A 330 -33.76 -19.90 22.21
CA SER A 330 -34.40 -21.10 22.78
C SER A 330 -35.45 -20.77 23.84
N SER A 331 -35.74 -19.49 24.10
CA SER A 331 -36.69 -19.07 25.12
C SER A 331 -38.13 -19.36 24.67
N VAL A 332 -38.89 -20.00 25.55
CA VAL A 332 -40.32 -20.28 25.36
C VAL A 332 -41.08 -19.26 26.22
N GLU A 333 -42.21 -18.73 25.72
CA GLU A 333 -43.07 -17.87 26.53
C GLU A 333 -43.55 -18.62 27.78
N GLU A 334 -43.43 -17.98 28.95
CA GLU A 334 -44.16 -18.45 30.12
C GLU A 334 -45.66 -18.31 29.82
N PRO A 335 -46.48 -19.35 30.02
CA PRO A 335 -47.90 -19.31 29.70
C PRO A 335 -48.59 -18.32 30.64
N SER A 336 -48.77 -17.08 30.16
CA SER A 336 -49.62 -16.11 30.83
C SER A 336 -51.08 -16.51 30.63
N SER A 337 -51.87 -16.45 31.70
CA SER A 337 -53.28 -16.90 31.73
C SER A 337 -54.25 -16.00 30.94
N LEU A 338 -53.75 -14.99 30.23
CA LEU A 338 -54.51 -14.01 29.46
C LEU A 338 -53.81 -13.82 28.11
N PRO A 339 -54.55 -13.81 26.98
CA PRO A 339 -53.97 -13.52 25.66
C PRO A 339 -53.65 -12.03 25.60
N LEU A 340 -52.48 -11.65 26.10
CA LEU A 340 -51.94 -10.32 25.89
C LEU A 340 -51.49 -10.23 24.43
N PRO A 341 -51.79 -9.12 23.73
CA PRO A 341 -51.22 -8.88 22.41
C PRO A 341 -49.69 -8.88 22.56
N SER A 342 -49.01 -9.70 21.77
CA SER A 342 -47.56 -9.71 21.67
C SER A 342 -47.10 -8.33 21.19
N PHE A 343 -46.64 -7.49 22.10
CA PHE A 343 -46.02 -6.20 21.78
C PHE A 343 -44.88 -6.45 20.78
N SER A 344 -44.83 -5.66 19.72
CA SER A 344 -43.81 -5.73 18.67
C SER A 344 -42.41 -5.92 19.29
N ALA A 345 -41.70 -6.96 18.87
CA ALA A 345 -40.35 -7.20 19.36
C ALA A 345 -39.46 -5.99 19.03
N TYR A 346 -38.78 -5.45 20.03
CA TYR A 346 -37.82 -4.36 19.85
C TYR A 346 -36.45 -4.94 19.51
N PRO A 347 -35.63 -4.27 18.68
CA PRO A 347 -34.30 -4.76 18.34
C PRO A 347 -33.43 -4.88 19.59
N GLN A 348 -32.62 -5.94 19.66
CA GLN A 348 -31.77 -6.20 20.81
C GLN A 348 -30.57 -5.26 20.87
N ALA A 349 -30.05 -5.05 22.09
CA ALA A 349 -28.90 -4.18 22.36
C ALA A 349 -27.65 -4.53 21.52
N TYR A 350 -27.45 -5.80 21.17
CA TYR A 350 -26.33 -6.19 20.31
C TYR A 350 -26.47 -5.63 18.89
N VAL A 351 -27.67 -5.62 18.32
CA VAL A 351 -27.93 -5.11 16.96
C VAL A 351 -27.95 -3.59 16.96
N THR A 352 -28.55 -2.97 17.97
CA THR A 352 -28.60 -1.50 18.06
C THR A 352 -27.20 -0.92 18.23
N SER A 353 -26.34 -1.54 19.05
CA SER A 353 -24.93 -1.12 19.19
C SER A 353 -24.12 -1.28 17.89
N VAL A 354 -24.39 -2.33 17.10
CA VAL A 354 -23.79 -2.48 15.76
C VAL A 354 -24.33 -1.41 14.81
N GLY A 355 -25.63 -1.12 14.85
CA GLY A 355 -26.26 -0.08 14.04
C GLY A 355 -25.72 1.31 14.34
N GLU A 356 -25.60 1.65 15.62
CA GLU A 356 -24.99 2.90 16.09
C GLU A 356 -23.55 3.03 15.60
N TYR A 357 -22.71 2.00 15.78
CA TYR A 357 -21.34 1.99 15.27
C TYR A 357 -21.27 2.24 13.75
N LEU A 358 -22.10 1.52 12.99
CA LEU A 358 -22.15 1.66 11.52
C LEU A 358 -22.62 3.04 11.06
N LEU A 359 -23.52 3.69 11.81
CA LEU A 359 -24.02 5.04 11.52
C LEU A 359 -23.02 6.13 11.90
N THR A 360 -22.17 5.91 12.91
CA THR A 360 -21.11 6.84 13.30
C THR A 360 -19.85 6.73 12.42
N LEU A 361 -19.62 5.57 11.80
CA LEU A 361 -18.45 5.29 10.96
C LEU A 361 -18.25 6.31 9.81
N PRO A 362 -19.27 6.73 9.04
CA PRO A 362 -19.12 7.76 8.01
C PRO A 362 -18.57 9.09 8.52
N GLN A 363 -19.01 9.54 9.71
CA GLN A 363 -18.54 10.80 10.32
C GLN A 363 -17.05 10.75 10.66
N GLN A 364 -16.53 9.54 10.89
CA GLN A 364 -15.14 9.29 11.23
C GLN A 364 -14.25 9.15 9.98
N LEU A 365 -14.85 8.88 8.81
CA LEU A 365 -14.15 8.82 7.51
C LEU A 365 -14.02 10.19 6.84
N GLU A 366 -14.91 11.14 7.16
CA GLU A 366 -14.95 12.48 6.56
C GLU A 366 -13.63 13.26 6.70
N PRO A 367 -12.95 13.32 7.87
CA PRO A 367 -11.66 14.01 8.01
C PRO A 367 -10.55 13.42 7.14
N LEU A 368 -10.63 12.11 6.85
CA LEU A 368 -9.65 11.41 6.04
C LEU A 368 -9.86 11.67 4.54
N ALA A 369 -11.12 11.75 4.12
CA ALA A 369 -11.51 12.05 2.75
C ALA A 369 -11.03 13.46 2.33
N GLU A 370 -11.09 14.43 3.23
CA GLU A 370 -10.53 15.77 3.02
C GLU A 370 -9.00 15.73 2.85
N GLY A 371 -8.28 14.95 3.67
CA GLY A 371 -6.82 14.81 3.59
C GLY A 371 -6.32 14.23 2.26
N ILE A 372 -6.96 13.17 1.77
CA ILE A 372 -6.58 12.48 0.52
C ILE A 372 -6.95 13.34 -0.71
N SER A 373 -8.08 14.06 -0.65
CA SER A 373 -8.56 14.89 -1.78
C SER A 373 -7.76 16.18 -2.03
N SER A 374 -6.77 16.49 -1.19
CA SER A 374 -5.85 17.61 -1.43
C SER A 374 -4.84 17.35 -2.57
N SER A 375 -4.72 16.11 -3.05
CA SER A 375 -3.86 15.73 -4.17
C SER A 375 -4.67 15.54 -5.47
N GLU A 376 -4.84 16.64 -6.21
CA GLU A 376 -5.21 16.73 -7.64
C GLU A 376 -5.94 15.55 -8.33
N ALA A 377 -7.23 15.31 -8.03
CA ALA A 377 -8.22 14.77 -8.99
C ALA A 377 -9.65 14.87 -8.42
N GLY A 378 -10.57 15.48 -9.18
CA GLY A 378 -12.04 15.43 -9.02
C GLY A 378 -12.58 15.15 -7.61
N THR A 379 -12.76 16.21 -6.82
CA THR A 379 -13.04 16.19 -5.37
C THR A 379 -14.23 15.34 -4.94
N ASP A 380 -15.30 15.26 -5.73
CA ASP A 380 -16.55 14.66 -5.25
C ASP A 380 -16.63 13.14 -5.55
N ASP A 381 -16.06 12.71 -6.69
CA ASP A 381 -16.12 11.31 -7.12
C ASP A 381 -15.10 10.44 -6.36
N ALA A 382 -13.92 10.97 -6.04
CA ALA A 382 -12.89 10.25 -5.29
C ALA A 382 -13.27 10.05 -3.81
N GLN A 383 -13.87 11.07 -3.18
CA GLN A 383 -14.40 10.99 -1.82
C GLN A 383 -15.56 9.99 -1.74
N PHE A 384 -16.48 10.04 -2.70
CA PHE A 384 -17.55 9.05 -2.81
C PHE A 384 -17.00 7.65 -3.08
N LEU A 385 -15.98 7.48 -3.92
CA LEU A 385 -15.39 6.17 -4.23
C LEU A 385 -14.57 5.59 -3.08
N LEU A 386 -13.89 6.40 -2.26
CA LEU A 386 -13.18 5.97 -1.04
C LEU A 386 -14.15 5.65 0.08
N LEU A 387 -15.14 6.51 0.33
CA LEU A 387 -16.18 6.29 1.34
C LEU A 387 -17.06 5.09 0.96
N SER A 388 -17.58 5.07 -0.27
CA SER A 388 -18.33 3.94 -0.82
C SER A 388 -17.44 2.72 -1.00
N GLY A 389 -16.14 2.86 -1.27
CA GLY A 389 -15.18 1.77 -1.42
C GLY A 389 -14.86 1.08 -0.10
N CYS A 390 -14.57 1.85 0.95
CA CYS A 390 -14.36 1.36 2.32
C CYS A 390 -15.65 0.77 2.91
N LEU A 391 -16.81 1.39 2.65
CA LEU A 391 -18.11 0.82 3.03
C LEU A 391 -18.48 -0.41 2.19
N ARG A 392 -18.11 -0.48 0.90
CA ARG A 392 -18.22 -1.68 0.06
C ARG A 392 -17.25 -2.79 0.48
N LEU A 393 -16.08 -2.43 1.00
CA LEU A 393 -15.11 -3.33 1.65
C LEU A 393 -15.69 -3.86 2.95
N LEU A 394 -16.45 -3.06 3.70
CA LEU A 394 -17.35 -3.48 4.79
C LEU A 394 -18.52 -4.38 4.32
N ARG A 395 -18.29 -5.22 3.31
CA ARG A 395 -19.09 -6.39 2.94
C ARG A 395 -19.19 -7.30 4.17
N GLY A 396 -20.17 -7.00 5.02
CA GLY A 396 -20.66 -7.85 6.10
C GLY A 396 -21.79 -8.83 5.75
N PRO A 397 -21.97 -9.39 4.53
CA PRO A 397 -22.78 -10.58 4.34
C PRO A 397 -22.25 -11.83 5.07
N PRO A 398 -20.96 -12.22 4.97
CA PRO A 398 -20.53 -13.52 5.47
C PRO A 398 -20.48 -13.58 7.00
N LEU A 399 -20.18 -12.48 7.71
CA LEU A 399 -20.06 -12.51 9.16
C LEU A 399 -21.39 -12.68 9.88
N PHE A 400 -22.39 -11.91 9.48
CA PHE A 400 -23.74 -12.10 9.99
C PHE A 400 -24.33 -13.42 9.50
N MET A 401 -24.07 -13.82 8.25
CA MET A 401 -24.45 -15.14 7.73
C MET A 401 -23.82 -16.31 8.53
N GLU A 402 -22.54 -16.23 8.90
CA GLU A 402 -21.84 -17.24 9.71
C GLU A 402 -22.43 -17.34 11.11
N GLN A 403 -22.70 -16.19 11.76
CA GLN A 403 -23.28 -16.19 13.10
C GLN A 403 -24.75 -16.64 13.11
N LEU A 404 -25.54 -16.25 12.10
CA LEU A 404 -26.90 -16.78 11.91
C LEU A 404 -26.93 -18.26 11.57
N ARG A 405 -25.93 -18.76 10.83
CA ARG A 405 -25.74 -20.20 10.55
C ARG A 405 -25.40 -20.99 11.81
N GLY A 406 -24.76 -20.36 12.78
CA GLY A 406 -24.42 -20.96 14.07
C GLY A 406 -25.63 -21.19 15.00
N ILE A 407 -26.80 -20.60 14.71
CA ILE A 407 -28.01 -20.81 15.53
C ILE A 407 -28.55 -22.22 15.29
N HIS A 408 -28.44 -23.10 16.28
CA HIS A 408 -28.88 -24.49 16.16
C HIS A 408 -30.39 -24.70 16.36
N TYR A 409 -31.06 -23.78 17.06
CA TYR A 409 -32.49 -23.91 17.38
C TYR A 409 -33.13 -22.53 17.65
N ILE A 410 -34.34 -22.32 17.12
CA ILE A 410 -35.11 -21.09 17.34
C ILE A 410 -36.59 -21.39 17.67
N THR A 411 -37.12 -20.73 18.70
CA THR A 411 -38.55 -20.72 19.05
C THR A 411 -39.33 -19.70 18.21
N ASP A 412 -40.66 -19.70 18.25
CA ASP A 412 -41.44 -18.70 17.51
C ASP A 412 -41.23 -17.28 18.04
N ARG A 413 -41.06 -17.13 19.35
CA ARG A 413 -40.63 -15.87 19.97
C ARG A 413 -39.23 -15.45 19.51
N GLY A 414 -38.28 -16.40 19.48
CA GLY A 414 -36.94 -16.15 18.97
C GLY A 414 -36.94 -15.75 17.48
N ALA A 415 -37.83 -16.33 16.68
CA ALA A 415 -37.96 -16.01 15.25
C ALA A 415 -38.51 -14.60 15.03
N LEU A 416 -39.53 -14.18 15.80
CA LEU A 416 -40.05 -12.81 15.79
C LEU A 416 -39.02 -11.78 16.26
N GLN A 417 -38.20 -12.15 17.25
CA GLN A 417 -37.11 -11.30 17.72
C GLN A 417 -36.02 -11.15 16.64
N LEU A 418 -35.61 -12.26 16.02
CA LEU A 418 -34.60 -12.25 14.98
C LEU A 418 -35.08 -11.51 13.71
N SER A 419 -36.38 -11.59 13.38
CA SER A 419 -36.92 -10.81 12.26
C SER A 419 -36.84 -9.30 12.54
N ALA A 420 -37.18 -8.85 13.76
CA ALA A 420 -37.07 -7.44 14.14
C ALA A 420 -35.60 -6.96 14.13
N ASP A 421 -34.68 -7.81 14.59
CA ASP A 421 -33.23 -7.55 14.57
C ASP A 421 -32.70 -7.40 13.12
N ILE A 422 -33.13 -8.28 12.20
CA ILE A 422 -32.76 -8.22 10.77
C ILE A 422 -33.40 -7.01 10.08
N GLU A 423 -34.64 -6.67 10.42
CA GLU A 423 -35.32 -5.50 9.88
C GLU A 423 -34.60 -4.21 10.25
N TYR A 424 -34.22 -4.06 11.54
CA TYR A 424 -33.42 -2.92 11.99
C TYR A 424 -32.09 -2.81 11.24
N LEU A 425 -31.33 -3.91 11.13
CA LEU A 425 -30.06 -3.91 10.40
C LEU A 425 -30.25 -3.58 8.91
N SER A 426 -31.33 -4.07 8.29
CA SER A 426 -31.66 -3.76 6.89
C SER A 426 -31.95 -2.27 6.70
N ASN A 427 -32.62 -1.64 7.67
CA ASN A 427 -32.87 -0.21 7.67
C ASN A 427 -31.56 0.60 7.84
N VAL A 428 -30.65 0.16 8.70
CA VAL A 428 -29.32 0.78 8.86
C VAL A 428 -28.50 0.67 7.56
N LEU A 429 -28.48 -0.50 6.93
CA LEU A 429 -27.79 -0.70 5.65
C LEU A 429 -28.39 0.19 4.53
N SER A 430 -29.72 0.30 4.49
CA SER A 430 -30.43 1.18 3.56
C SER A 430 -30.06 2.65 3.80
N ALA A 431 -29.97 3.10 5.06
CA ALA A 431 -29.55 4.45 5.42
C ALA A 431 -28.10 4.76 4.97
N LEU A 432 -27.23 3.75 4.96
CA LEU A 432 -25.86 3.84 4.44
C LEU A 432 -25.76 3.66 2.91
N SER A 433 -26.90 3.60 2.21
CA SER A 433 -26.98 3.34 0.76
C SER A 433 -26.33 2.02 0.32
N MET A 434 -26.32 1.02 1.21
CA MET A 434 -25.76 -0.30 0.95
C MET A 434 -26.84 -1.26 0.41
N PRO A 435 -26.55 -2.07 -0.63
CA PRO A 435 -27.51 -3.05 -1.12
C PRO A 435 -27.75 -4.13 -0.07
N ILE A 436 -29.01 -4.38 0.27
CA ILE A 436 -29.40 -5.42 1.23
C ILE A 436 -29.10 -6.79 0.60
N PRO A 437 -28.25 -7.63 1.23
CA PRO A 437 -27.97 -8.96 0.73
C PRO A 437 -29.21 -9.85 0.65
N SER A 438 -29.34 -10.63 -0.42
CA SER A 438 -30.48 -11.54 -0.65
C SER A 438 -30.66 -12.61 0.44
N PHE A 439 -29.59 -13.00 1.13
CA PHE A 439 -29.70 -13.93 2.25
C PHE A 439 -30.41 -13.31 3.46
N LEU A 440 -30.20 -12.01 3.75
CA LEU A 440 -30.89 -11.31 4.84
C LEU A 440 -32.39 -11.17 4.56
N SER A 441 -32.74 -10.79 3.33
CA SER A 441 -34.15 -10.71 2.92
C SER A 441 -34.83 -12.08 2.97
N THR A 442 -34.11 -13.15 2.61
CA THR A 442 -34.59 -14.53 2.74
C THR A 442 -34.80 -14.92 4.21
N TYR A 443 -33.83 -14.66 5.09
CA TYR A 443 -33.96 -14.90 6.53
C TYR A 443 -35.16 -14.15 7.12
N HIS A 444 -35.29 -12.85 6.83
CA HIS A 444 -36.42 -12.04 7.29
C HIS A 444 -37.76 -12.63 6.85
N THR A 445 -37.91 -12.94 5.56
CA THR A 445 -39.14 -13.50 5.00
C THR A 445 -39.50 -14.86 5.61
N CYS A 446 -38.51 -15.74 5.83
CA CYS A 446 -38.73 -17.06 6.42
C CYS A 446 -38.96 -17.04 7.94
N LEU A 447 -38.53 -15.99 8.65
CA LEU A 447 -38.73 -15.85 10.10
C LEU A 447 -40.05 -15.14 10.44
N SER A 448 -40.43 -14.13 9.64
CA SER A 448 -41.69 -13.38 9.81
C SER A 448 -42.93 -14.18 9.43
N THR A 449 -42.77 -15.27 8.69
CA THR A 449 -43.87 -16.14 8.27
C THR A 449 -44.20 -17.18 9.35
N PRO A 450 -45.48 -17.44 9.65
CA PRO A 450 -45.86 -18.46 10.62
C PRO A 450 -45.47 -19.87 10.13
N ARG A 451 -45.20 -20.79 11.08
CA ARG A 451 -44.68 -22.14 10.79
C ARG A 451 -45.53 -22.92 9.78
N ASP A 452 -46.84 -22.68 9.78
CA ASP A 452 -47.80 -23.40 8.95
C ASP A 452 -47.74 -22.97 7.48
N GLN A 453 -47.36 -21.71 7.20
CA GLN A 453 -47.32 -21.13 5.85
C GLN A 453 -45.92 -21.18 5.22
N LEU A 454 -44.88 -21.40 6.04
CA LEU A 454 -43.50 -21.47 5.55
C LEU A 454 -43.29 -22.61 4.54
N ARG A 455 -44.03 -23.72 4.72
CA ARG A 455 -43.96 -24.89 3.80
C ARG A 455 -44.47 -24.56 2.41
N ASP A 456 -45.53 -23.77 2.33
CA ASP A 456 -46.17 -23.40 1.06
C ASP A 456 -45.36 -22.34 0.32
N LEU A 457 -44.69 -21.45 1.06
CA LEU A 457 -43.79 -20.43 0.49
C LEU A 457 -42.55 -21.04 -0.17
N ILE A 458 -41.92 -22.05 0.44
CA ILE A 458 -40.73 -22.72 -0.11
C ILE A 458 -41.09 -23.60 -1.31
N LYS A 459 -42.31 -24.17 -1.34
CA LYS A 459 -42.82 -25.00 -2.45
C LYS A 459 -43.37 -24.19 -3.62
N SER A 460 -43.51 -22.87 -3.48
CA SER A 460 -44.01 -22.02 -4.55
C SER A 460 -42.99 -21.94 -5.71
N PRO A 461 -43.43 -21.98 -6.98
CA PRO A 461 -42.54 -21.98 -8.14
C PRO A 461 -41.73 -20.67 -8.30
N ASP A 462 -42.17 -19.59 -7.65
CA ASP A 462 -41.49 -18.28 -7.65
C ASP A 462 -40.39 -18.18 -6.58
N ALA A 463 -40.32 -19.13 -5.64
CA ALA A 463 -39.34 -19.15 -4.54
C ALA A 463 -37.89 -19.16 -5.03
N GLY A 464 -37.61 -19.80 -6.18
CA GLY A 464 -36.26 -19.84 -6.76
C GLY A 464 -35.78 -18.51 -7.34
N SER A 465 -36.67 -17.54 -7.55
CA SER A 465 -36.35 -16.22 -8.10
C SER A 465 -36.20 -15.12 -7.04
N GLN A 466 -36.82 -15.31 -5.87
CA GLN A 466 -36.87 -14.31 -4.79
C GLN A 466 -36.13 -14.73 -3.51
N LEU A 467 -35.89 -16.04 -3.32
CA LEU A 467 -35.31 -16.58 -2.09
C LEU A 467 -34.03 -17.37 -2.38
N ASP A 468 -33.05 -17.21 -1.51
CA ASP A 468 -31.86 -18.05 -1.51
C ASP A 468 -32.21 -19.44 -0.94
N VAL A 469 -32.42 -20.42 -1.83
CA VAL A 469 -32.89 -21.78 -1.50
C VAL A 469 -32.07 -22.46 -0.38
N PRO A 470 -30.72 -22.44 -0.38
CA PRO A 470 -29.90 -22.95 0.73
C PRO A 470 -30.20 -22.31 2.09
N THR A 471 -30.46 -20.99 2.09
CA THR A 471 -30.78 -20.23 3.30
C THR A 471 -32.19 -20.55 3.81
N ALA A 472 -33.17 -20.69 2.92
CA ALA A 472 -34.54 -21.08 3.28
C ALA A 472 -34.62 -22.49 3.90
N HIS A 473 -33.85 -23.45 3.36
CA HIS A 473 -33.72 -24.79 3.94
C HIS A 473 -33.08 -24.75 5.34
N LEU A 474 -32.06 -23.92 5.53
CA LEU A 474 -31.41 -23.75 6.82
C LEU A 474 -32.37 -23.17 7.88
N VAL A 475 -33.12 -22.11 7.56
CA VAL A 475 -34.12 -21.53 8.48
C VAL A 475 -35.19 -22.57 8.86
N SER A 476 -35.64 -23.36 7.88
CA SER A 476 -36.61 -24.44 8.11
C SER A 476 -36.08 -25.52 9.05
N LYS A 477 -34.78 -25.87 8.91
CA LYS A 477 -34.09 -26.80 9.80
C LYS A 477 -33.97 -26.25 11.23
N ILE A 478 -33.62 -24.96 11.39
CA ILE A 478 -33.48 -24.30 12.69
C ILE A 478 -34.83 -24.18 13.41
N ARG A 479 -35.93 -23.96 12.67
CA ARG A 479 -37.32 -23.94 13.20
C ARG A 479 -37.93 -25.32 13.41
N ARG A 480 -37.19 -26.41 13.13
CA ARG A 480 -37.65 -27.81 13.21
C ARG A 480 -38.90 -28.12 12.39
N ILE A 481 -39.01 -27.52 11.21
CA ILE A 481 -40.09 -27.81 10.26
C ILE A 481 -39.59 -28.94 9.36
N ALA A 482 -40.25 -30.10 9.41
CA ALA A 482 -40.00 -31.19 8.46
C ALA A 482 -40.38 -30.71 7.05
N LEU A 483 -39.36 -30.39 6.26
CA LEU A 483 -39.47 -30.36 4.81
C LEU A 483 -39.26 -31.81 4.38
N ASP A 484 -40.33 -32.52 4.01
CA ASP A 484 -40.18 -33.87 3.45
C ASP A 484 -39.25 -33.81 2.23
N GLN A 485 -38.35 -34.80 2.16
CA GLN A 485 -37.25 -34.92 1.19
C GLN A 485 -37.70 -34.85 -0.26
#